data_AF-A0A379T9Y7-F1
#
_entry.id   AF-A0A379T9Y7-F1
#
_cell.length_a   1.000
_cell.length_b   1.000
_cell.length_c   1.000
_cell.angle_alpha   90.00
_cell.angle_beta   90.00
_cell.angle_gamma   90.00
#
_symmetry.space_group_name_H-M   'P 1'
#
loop_
_entity.id
_entity.type
_entity.pdbx_description
1 polymer ?
#
loop_
_entity_poly.entity_id
_entity_poly.type
_entity_poly.pdbx_seq_one_letter_code
_entity_poly.pdbx_strand_id
1 'polypeptide(L)'
;MQKTIHKTHDKNHARRLTAILMLHWDECVSDVARTLYCARSSVGRWINWFTLSGIEGLVSLPAGRGRQWPYEHICALLRQLVKHTLGDFGYQRSRWSTELLAIKINEITGCQLHAGTLRRWLPAAGLVWRRAAPTLRIRYLCQRRASM
;
A
#
# COMPACT_ATOMS: atom_id res chain seq x y z
N MET A 1 -27.50 14.91 6.08
CA MET A 1 -26.36 14.12 6.59
C MET A 1 -26.78 12.79 7.24
N GLN A 2 -27.93 12.67 7.91
CA GLN A 2 -28.31 11.41 8.57
C GLN A 2 -28.33 10.18 7.64
N LYS A 3 -28.81 10.33 6.40
CA LYS A 3 -28.83 9.22 5.41
C LYS A 3 -27.43 8.73 4.99
N THR A 4 -26.38 9.55 5.09
CA THR A 4 -25.00 9.16 4.72
C THR A 4 -24.28 8.43 5.87
N ILE A 5 -24.63 8.73 7.12
CA ILE A 5 -24.08 8.04 8.31
C ILE A 5 -24.42 6.55 8.27
N HIS A 6 -25.68 6.21 8.00
CA HIS A 6 -26.13 4.81 7.99
C HIS A 6 -25.63 3.99 6.79
N LYS A 7 -25.15 4.66 5.72
CA LYS A 7 -24.61 3.99 4.53
C LYS A 7 -23.11 3.75 4.58
N THR A 8 -22.39 4.41 5.48
CA THR A 8 -20.92 4.36 5.46
C THR A 8 -20.39 3.17 6.27
N HIS A 9 -19.56 2.35 5.65
CA HIS A 9 -18.87 1.23 6.32
C HIS A 9 -17.65 1.70 7.16
N ASP A 10 -17.07 2.86 6.84
CA ASP A 10 -15.96 3.42 7.62
C ASP A 10 -16.44 4.04 8.95
N LYS A 11 -16.07 3.37 10.05
CA LYS A 11 -16.37 3.80 11.42
C LYS A 11 -15.84 5.21 11.73
N ASN A 12 -14.67 5.56 11.19
CA ASN A 12 -14.07 6.87 11.43
C ASN A 12 -14.82 7.98 10.70
N HIS A 13 -15.25 7.72 9.46
CA HIS A 13 -16.08 8.65 8.70
C HIS A 13 -17.44 8.86 9.38
N ALA A 14 -18.12 7.78 9.79
CA ALA A 14 -19.38 7.87 10.51
C ALA A 14 -19.24 8.69 11.81
N ARG A 15 -18.17 8.45 12.60
CA ARG A 15 -17.89 9.20 13.83
C ARG A 15 -17.71 10.70 13.59
N ARG A 16 -17.00 11.09 12.53
CA ARG A 16 -16.82 12.51 12.15
C ARG A 16 -18.13 13.15 11.72
N LEU A 17 -18.93 12.45 10.92
CA LEU A 17 -20.25 12.94 10.50
C LEU A 17 -21.19 13.15 11.70
N THR A 18 -21.18 12.21 12.66
CA THR A 18 -21.93 12.37 13.91
C THR A 18 -21.47 13.59 14.70
N ALA A 19 -20.16 13.85 14.77
CA ALA A 19 -19.63 15.04 15.43
C ALA A 19 -20.17 16.33 14.82
N ILE A 20 -20.15 16.44 13.48
CA ILE A 20 -20.67 17.61 12.78
C ILE A 20 -22.19 17.74 12.95
N LEU A 21 -22.92 16.62 12.98
CA LEU A 21 -24.36 16.62 13.22
C LEU A 21 -24.72 17.14 14.62
N MET A 22 -23.98 16.70 15.65
CA MET A 22 -24.18 17.16 17.03
C MET A 22 -23.88 18.66 17.18
N LEU A 23 -22.81 19.14 16.54
CA LEU A 23 -22.50 20.58 16.51
C LEU A 23 -23.57 21.40 15.79
N HIS A 24 -24.25 20.82 14.79
CA HIS A 24 -25.37 21.47 14.11
C HIS A 24 -26.62 21.55 14.98
N TRP A 25 -26.75 20.68 15.99
CA TRP A 25 -27.81 20.72 17.01
C TRP A 25 -27.43 21.55 18.24
N ASP A 26 -26.51 22.51 18.08
CA ASP A 26 -26.05 23.43 19.11
C ASP A 26 -25.32 22.78 20.32
N GLU A 27 -24.83 21.54 20.18
CA GLU A 27 -23.94 20.98 21.20
C GLU A 27 -22.56 21.65 21.19
N CYS A 28 -21.97 21.88 22.36
CA CYS A 28 -20.65 22.48 22.42
C CYS A 28 -19.54 21.45 22.12
N VAL A 29 -18.38 21.94 21.65
CA VAL A 29 -17.21 21.09 21.30
C VAL A 29 -16.78 20.16 22.46
N SER A 30 -16.92 20.61 23.70
CA SER A 30 -16.57 19.82 24.89
C SER A 30 -17.53 18.64 25.11
N ASP A 31 -18.82 18.83 24.85
CA ASP A 31 -19.83 17.80 25.01
C ASP A 31 -19.72 16.78 23.89
N VAL A 32 -19.55 17.23 22.65
CA VAL A 32 -19.29 16.36 21.50
C VAL A 32 -18.04 15.50 21.72
N ALA A 33 -16.96 16.09 22.25
CA ALA A 33 -15.74 15.37 22.57
C ALA A 33 -15.96 14.29 23.65
N ARG A 34 -16.78 14.58 24.65
CA ARG A 34 -17.13 13.65 25.74
C ARG A 34 -18.00 12.50 25.22
N THR A 35 -19.06 12.82 24.47
CA THR A 35 -20.00 11.83 23.92
C THR A 35 -19.34 10.91 22.91
N LEU A 36 -18.45 11.44 22.07
CA LEU A 36 -17.72 10.64 21.09
C LEU A 36 -16.42 10.05 21.63
N TYR A 37 -16.06 10.27 22.90
CA TYR A 37 -14.78 9.82 23.49
C TYR A 37 -13.55 10.20 22.64
N CYS A 38 -13.46 11.46 22.18
CA CYS A 38 -12.29 12.02 21.50
C CYS A 38 -11.69 13.21 22.26
N ALA A 39 -10.45 13.56 21.93
CA ALA A 39 -9.88 14.83 22.35
C ALA A 39 -10.61 16.01 21.67
N ARG A 40 -10.77 17.13 22.40
CA ARG A 40 -11.32 18.39 21.85
C ARG A 40 -10.57 18.86 20.59
N SER A 41 -9.25 18.64 20.52
CA SER A 41 -8.44 18.96 19.34
C SER A 41 -8.75 18.12 18.09
N SER A 42 -9.34 16.94 18.26
CA SER A 42 -9.81 16.14 17.13
C SER A 42 -11.09 16.73 16.56
N VAL A 43 -12.02 17.16 17.41
CA VAL A 43 -13.25 17.85 16.98
C VAL A 43 -12.91 19.14 16.25
N GLY A 44 -11.98 19.95 16.79
CA GLY A 44 -11.49 21.16 16.11
C GLY A 44 -10.90 20.89 14.72
N ARG A 45 -10.15 19.79 14.56
CA ARG A 45 -9.63 19.36 13.24
C ARG A 45 -10.76 18.97 12.28
N TRP A 46 -11.78 18.27 12.75
CA TRP A 46 -12.92 17.88 11.93
C TRP A 46 -13.75 19.08 11.48
N ILE A 47 -13.95 20.07 12.36
CA ILE A 47 -14.57 21.35 12.01
C ILE A 47 -13.76 22.02 10.91
N ASN A 48 -12.44 22.13 11.06
CA ASN A 48 -11.59 22.75 10.04
C ASN A 48 -11.68 22.04 8.69
N TRP A 49 -11.63 20.70 8.67
CA TRP A 49 -11.80 19.92 7.43
C TRP A 49 -13.17 20.12 6.79
N PHE A 50 -14.22 20.19 7.60
CA PHE A 50 -15.58 20.44 7.12
C PHE A 50 -15.71 21.85 6.54
N THR A 51 -15.13 22.87 7.18
CA THR A 51 -15.16 24.25 6.68
C THR A 51 -14.38 24.39 5.36
N LEU A 52 -13.25 23.69 5.22
CA LEU A 52 -12.41 23.78 4.02
C LEU A 52 -12.93 22.99 2.82
N SER A 53 -13.52 21.81 3.06
CA SER A 53 -13.81 20.84 1.98
C SER A 53 -15.16 20.14 2.14
N GLY A 54 -16.02 20.66 3.01
CA GLY A 54 -17.36 20.12 3.26
C GLY A 54 -17.35 18.67 3.74
N ILE A 55 -18.34 17.91 3.26
CA ILE A 55 -18.52 16.50 3.62
C ILE A 55 -17.37 15.63 3.07
N GLU A 56 -16.82 15.98 1.91
CA GLU A 56 -15.72 15.23 1.28
C GLU A 56 -14.45 15.25 2.13
N GLY A 57 -14.17 16.38 2.79
CA GLY A 57 -13.03 16.52 3.72
C GLY A 57 -13.09 15.60 4.93
N LEU A 58 -14.25 15.02 5.25
CA LEU A 58 -14.40 14.09 6.38
C LEU A 58 -14.12 12.64 6.01
N VAL A 59 -13.99 12.31 4.72
CA VAL A 59 -13.70 10.96 4.24
C VAL A 59 -12.29 10.55 4.67
N SER A 60 -12.17 9.34 5.22
CA SER A 60 -10.86 8.82 5.61
C SER A 60 -10.05 8.44 4.37
N LEU A 61 -8.85 9.02 4.26
CA LEU A 61 -7.86 8.56 3.31
C LEU A 61 -7.30 7.19 3.74
N PRO A 62 -6.85 6.36 2.79
CA PRO A 62 -6.21 5.09 3.10
C PRO A 62 -5.01 5.31 4.01
N ALA A 63 -4.85 4.45 5.01
CA ALA A 63 -3.75 4.54 5.96
C ALA A 63 -2.40 4.28 5.28
N GLY A 64 -1.41 5.11 5.61
CA GLY A 64 -0.03 4.96 5.15
C GLY A 64 0.36 5.93 4.04
N ARG A 65 1.63 5.85 3.61
CA ARG A 65 2.15 6.68 2.52
C ARG A 65 1.54 6.20 1.20
N GLY A 66 0.95 7.13 0.44
CA GLY A 66 0.49 6.84 -0.92
C GLY A 66 1.61 6.23 -1.75
N ARG A 67 1.29 5.27 -2.63
CA ARG A 67 2.27 4.66 -3.54
C ARG A 67 2.87 5.76 -4.42
N GLN A 68 4.17 6.01 -4.25
CA GLN A 68 4.89 7.09 -4.96
C GLN A 68 5.24 6.71 -6.41
N TRP A 69 5.38 5.42 -6.67
CA TRP A 69 5.85 4.92 -7.95
C TRP A 69 4.68 4.61 -8.88
N PRO A 70 4.85 4.75 -10.21
CA PRO A 70 3.85 4.39 -11.22
C PRO A 70 3.69 2.87 -11.29
N TYR A 71 3.03 2.33 -10.27
CA TYR A 71 2.92 0.91 -9.97
C TYR A 71 2.32 0.13 -11.15
N GLU A 72 1.24 0.65 -11.73
CA GLU A 72 0.55 0.01 -12.85
C GLU A 72 1.44 -0.11 -14.08
N HIS A 73 2.17 0.98 -14.39
CA HIS A 73 3.12 1.01 -15.49
C HIS A 73 4.26 0.00 -15.27
N ILE A 74 4.82 -0.05 -14.07
CA ILE A 74 5.90 -0.98 -13.73
C ILE A 74 5.41 -2.44 -13.76
N CYS A 75 4.20 -2.71 -13.31
CA CYS A 75 3.58 -4.04 -13.42
C CYS A 75 3.33 -4.45 -14.87
N ALA A 76 2.90 -3.53 -15.73
CA ALA A 76 2.75 -3.80 -17.17
C ALA A 76 4.11 -4.12 -17.82
N LEU A 77 5.14 -3.32 -17.53
CA LEU A 77 6.51 -3.56 -17.99
C LEU A 77 7.04 -4.93 -17.53
N LEU A 78 6.82 -5.28 -16.26
CA LEU A 78 7.22 -6.59 -15.73
C LEU A 78 6.60 -7.75 -16.52
N ARG A 79 5.32 -7.65 -16.89
CA ARG A 79 4.66 -8.70 -17.69
C ARG A 79 5.22 -8.80 -19.11
N GLN A 80 5.68 -7.69 -19.70
CA GLN A 80 6.30 -7.73 -21.03
C GLN A 80 7.73 -8.25 -20.97
N LEU A 81 8.54 -7.80 -20.00
CA LEU A 81 9.92 -8.23 -19.85
C LEU A 81 10.06 -9.75 -19.67
N VAL A 82 9.13 -10.38 -18.93
CA VAL A 82 9.15 -11.83 -18.72
C VAL A 82 8.91 -12.64 -20.01
N LYS A 83 8.30 -12.05 -21.05
CA LYS A 83 8.09 -12.71 -22.34
C LYS A 83 9.36 -12.76 -23.20
N HIS A 84 10.32 -11.87 -22.94
CA HIS A 84 11.55 -11.77 -23.69
C HIS A 84 12.67 -12.56 -23.03
N THR A 85 13.58 -13.06 -23.86
CA THR A 85 14.77 -13.77 -23.40
C THR A 85 15.83 -12.75 -23.02
N LEU A 86 16.60 -12.99 -21.96
CA LEU A 86 17.65 -12.08 -21.52
C LEU A 86 18.73 -11.81 -22.58
N GLY A 87 18.90 -12.75 -23.52
CA GLY A 87 19.78 -12.60 -24.69
C GLY A 87 19.35 -11.45 -25.61
N ASP A 88 18.06 -11.15 -25.70
CA ASP A 88 17.52 -10.02 -26.50
C ASP A 88 18.00 -8.66 -25.95
N PHE A 89 18.42 -8.63 -24.68
CA PHE A 89 18.94 -7.45 -24.00
C PHE A 89 20.46 -7.48 -23.80
N GLY A 90 21.17 -8.45 -24.39
CA GLY A 90 22.62 -8.58 -24.29
C GLY A 90 23.14 -9.18 -22.98
N TYR A 91 22.28 -9.76 -22.14
CA TYR A 91 22.72 -10.45 -20.94
C TYR A 91 23.02 -11.92 -21.21
N GLN A 92 24.15 -12.41 -20.69
CA GLN A 92 24.58 -13.82 -20.84
C GLN A 92 23.79 -14.80 -19.95
N ARG A 93 22.89 -14.31 -19.11
CA ARG A 93 22.09 -15.12 -18.19
C ARG A 93 20.86 -15.69 -18.89
N SER A 94 20.48 -16.91 -18.55
CA SER A 94 19.30 -17.58 -19.10
C SER A 94 17.99 -17.32 -18.34
N ARG A 95 18.06 -16.70 -17.15
CA ARG A 95 16.89 -16.50 -16.26
C ARG A 95 16.87 -15.10 -15.67
N TRP A 96 15.67 -14.56 -15.52
CA TRP A 96 15.44 -13.27 -14.85
C TRP A 96 15.74 -13.37 -13.36
N SER A 97 16.60 -12.48 -12.86
CA SER A 97 16.76 -12.23 -11.43
C SER A 97 16.01 -10.96 -11.02
N THR A 98 15.62 -10.84 -9.75
CA THR A 98 14.99 -9.61 -9.24
C THR A 98 15.93 -8.40 -9.34
N GLU A 99 17.24 -8.63 -9.29
CA GLU A 99 18.27 -7.61 -9.45
C GLU A 99 18.34 -7.13 -10.90
N LEU A 100 18.37 -8.06 -11.86
CA LEU A 100 18.39 -7.73 -13.29
C LEU A 100 17.09 -7.05 -13.72
N LEU A 101 15.94 -7.49 -13.21
CA LEU A 101 14.67 -6.82 -13.45
C LEU A 101 14.67 -5.40 -12.88
N ALA A 102 15.23 -5.19 -11.68
CA ALA A 102 15.33 -3.86 -11.10
C ALA A 102 16.24 -2.94 -11.93
N ILE A 103 17.42 -3.43 -12.34
CA ILE A 103 18.34 -2.69 -13.22
C ILE A 103 17.62 -2.29 -14.51
N LYS A 104 16.98 -3.25 -15.19
CA LYS A 104 16.36 -2.99 -16.49
C LYS A 104 15.17 -2.04 -16.38
N ILE A 105 14.39 -2.14 -15.33
CA ILE A 105 13.26 -1.23 -15.10
C ILE A 105 13.77 0.16 -14.74
N ASN A 106 14.85 0.28 -13.96
CA ASN A 106 15.46 1.56 -13.65
C ASN A 106 16.02 2.23 -14.91
N GLU A 107 16.62 1.47 -15.84
CA GLU A 107 17.06 1.97 -17.15
C GLU A 107 15.88 2.52 -17.98
N ILE A 108 14.75 1.80 -18.03
CA ILE A 108 13.60 2.18 -18.86
C ILE A 108 12.82 3.36 -18.26
N THR A 109 12.63 3.35 -16.94
CA THR A 109 11.74 4.29 -16.24
C THR A 109 12.48 5.47 -15.61
N GLY A 110 13.82 5.46 -15.58
CA GLY A 110 14.64 6.44 -14.85
C GLY A 110 14.46 6.41 -13.34
N CYS A 111 13.69 5.44 -12.81
CA CYS A 111 13.40 5.31 -11.39
C CYS A 111 14.55 4.61 -10.64
N GLN A 112 14.66 4.83 -9.33
CA GLN A 112 15.60 4.12 -8.45
C GLN A 112 14.83 3.06 -7.64
N LEU A 113 14.43 1.97 -8.29
CA LEU A 113 13.75 0.85 -7.64
C LEU A 113 14.75 -0.17 -7.12
N HIS A 114 14.59 -0.52 -5.84
CA HIS A 114 15.32 -1.62 -5.24
C HIS A 114 14.69 -2.98 -5.55
N ALA A 115 15.50 -4.02 -5.71
CA ALA A 115 15.05 -5.39 -6.01
C ALA A 115 14.01 -5.92 -5.00
N GLY A 116 14.11 -5.53 -3.73
CA GLY A 116 13.14 -5.88 -2.69
C GLY A 116 11.74 -5.27 -2.90
N THR A 117 11.66 -4.07 -3.47
CA THR A 117 10.38 -3.44 -3.83
C THR A 117 9.75 -4.17 -5.00
N LEU A 118 10.56 -4.51 -6.00
CA LEU A 118 10.13 -5.30 -7.15
C LEU A 118 9.59 -6.67 -6.73
N ARG A 119 10.29 -7.36 -5.82
CA ARG A 119 9.86 -8.66 -5.28
C ARG A 119 8.50 -8.61 -4.58
N ARG A 120 8.17 -7.50 -3.91
CA ARG A 120 6.83 -7.28 -3.30
C ARG A 120 5.73 -7.11 -4.33
N TRP A 121 6.07 -6.64 -5.53
CA TRP A 121 5.09 -6.35 -6.59
C TRP A 121 4.92 -7.51 -7.58
N LEU A 122 5.86 -8.46 -7.63
CA LEU A 122 5.74 -9.65 -8.49
C LEU A 122 4.40 -10.38 -8.34
N PRO A 123 3.90 -10.71 -7.12
CA PRO A 123 2.63 -11.42 -6.99
C PRO A 123 1.45 -10.63 -7.57
N ALA A 124 1.48 -9.31 -7.41
CA ALA A 124 0.42 -8.44 -7.87
C ALA A 124 0.52 -8.14 -9.38
N ALA A 125 1.68 -8.39 -10.01
CA ALA A 125 1.81 -8.50 -11.45
C ALA A 125 1.37 -9.88 -12.01
N GLY A 126 1.02 -10.84 -11.14
CA GLY A 126 0.70 -12.23 -11.51
C GLY A 126 1.92 -13.13 -11.67
N LEU A 127 3.10 -12.69 -11.21
CA LEU A 127 4.37 -13.38 -11.37
C LEU A 127 4.81 -14.00 -10.04
N VAL A 128 5.14 -15.29 -10.06
CA VAL A 128 5.65 -15.99 -8.87
C VAL A 128 7.15 -16.15 -8.96
N TRP A 129 7.86 -15.62 -7.97
CA TRP A 129 9.28 -15.89 -7.81
C TRP A 129 9.51 -17.29 -7.23
N ARG A 130 10.06 -18.20 -8.03
CA ARG A 130 10.49 -19.52 -7.56
C ARG A 130 12.01 -19.51 -7.34
N ARG A 131 12.47 -19.93 -6.16
CA ARG A 131 13.89 -20.25 -5.96
C ARG A 131 14.22 -21.49 -6.76
N ALA A 132 15.43 -21.56 -7.32
CA ALA A 132 15.93 -22.81 -7.86
C ALA A 132 15.96 -23.85 -6.72
N ALA A 133 15.31 -24.99 -6.93
CA ALA A 133 15.57 -26.14 -6.08
C ALA A 133 17.05 -26.52 -6.28
N PRO A 134 17.81 -26.78 -5.22
CA PRO A 134 19.18 -27.26 -5.38
C PRO A 134 19.13 -28.58 -6.15
N THR A 135 19.54 -28.55 -7.41
CA THR A 135 19.72 -29.73 -8.26
C THR A 135 21.00 -30.49 -7.91
N LEU A 136 21.91 -29.83 -7.18
CA LEU A 136 23.08 -30.44 -6.57
C LEU A 136 22.65 -31.25 -5.34
N ARG A 137 22.68 -32.58 -5.48
CA ARG A 137 22.45 -33.55 -4.40
C ARG A 137 23.66 -33.56 -3.45
N ILE A 138 23.81 -32.51 -2.64
CA ILE A 138 24.87 -32.42 -1.63
C ILE A 138 24.50 -33.34 -0.47
N ARG A 139 25.24 -34.45 -0.27
CA ARG A 139 24.91 -35.51 0.70
C ARG A 139 25.00 -35.10 2.19
N TYR A 140 25.42 -33.90 2.53
CA TYR A 140 25.66 -33.54 3.94
C TYR A 140 25.25 -32.09 4.21
N LEU A 141 24.04 -31.87 4.73
CA LEU A 141 23.68 -30.68 5.52
C LEU A 141 22.37 -30.91 6.32
N CYS A 142 22.21 -32.11 6.89
CA CYS A 142 21.19 -32.37 7.92
C CYS A 142 21.85 -32.86 9.21
N GLN A 143 22.70 -32.01 9.80
CA GLN A 143 23.16 -32.16 11.17
C GLN A 143 23.42 -30.76 11.72
N ARG A 144 22.34 -30.05 12.05
CA ARG A 144 22.25 -29.09 13.16
C ARG A 144 20.95 -28.29 13.08
N ARG A 145 19.93 -28.79 13.77
CA ARG A 145 18.99 -28.04 14.64
C ARG A 145 18.04 -29.05 15.29
N ALA A 146 18.58 -29.73 16.30
CA ALA A 146 17.80 -30.40 17.33
C ALA A 146 18.63 -30.28 18.62
N SER A 147 18.62 -29.09 19.21
CA SER A 147 19.09 -28.84 20.58
C SER A 147 18.39 -27.58 21.07
N MET A 148 17.67 -27.74 22.19
CA MET A 148 16.72 -26.85 22.87
C MET A 148 15.32 -26.75 22.28
#